data_AF-A0A090I3Q6-F1
#
_entry.id   AF-A0A090I3Q6-F1
#
_cell.length_a   1.000
_cell.length_b   1.000
_cell.length_c   1.000
_cell.angle_alpha   90.00
_cell.angle_beta   90.00
_cell.angle_gamma   90.00
#
_symmetry.space_group_name_H-M   'P 1'
#
loop_
_entity.id
_entity.type
_entity.pdbx_description
1 polymer ?
#
loop_
_entity_poly.entity_id
_entity_poly.type
_entity_poly.pdbx_seq_one_letter_code
_entity_poly.pdbx_strand_id
1 'polypeptide(L)'
;MIYEFFAGSFNTILEMFKSGGVITYIITIIGIYGIFYSAEKIYYLRKISQVGLPQIMSEVNKAMDRGGSLEALRSIGRYQNPISKIVAEALKIGFRSNREVEDAMERVFIVEMGRMTKGMDTIRTIIEIAPLLGLIGTVLGMWYTFKAMGVNASATGMAEGIYVALITTIMGLAVAIIILPLYTHINSKIEDELDKIEIAKKMTNWRSAEMRIKVDSDIENVITALKESDGVIEVKELHQDKDANIWISMNPHMLEKSIGNVIREKCNTEARVVESKLKQ
;
A
#
# COMPACT_ATOMS: atom_id res chain seq x y z
N MET A 1 -18.71 -39.08 -12.93
CA MET A 1 -17.27 -38.77 -13.16
C MET A 1 -16.72 -37.66 -12.25
N ILE A 2 -17.04 -36.36 -12.43
CA ILE A 2 -16.49 -35.30 -11.53
C ILE A 2 -17.03 -35.45 -10.10
N TYR A 3 -18.34 -35.71 -9.94
CA TYR A 3 -18.96 -35.88 -8.63
C TYR A 3 -18.47 -37.14 -7.91
N GLU A 4 -18.22 -38.25 -8.62
CA GLU A 4 -17.64 -39.49 -8.06
C GLU A 4 -16.15 -39.34 -7.75
N PHE A 5 -15.40 -38.57 -8.55
CA PHE A 5 -14.01 -38.23 -8.27
C PHE A 5 -13.90 -37.38 -7.00
N PHE A 6 -14.75 -36.36 -6.85
CA PHE A 6 -14.80 -35.53 -5.63
C PHE A 6 -15.38 -36.26 -4.42
N ALA A 7 -16.42 -37.09 -4.59
CA ALA A 7 -16.99 -37.89 -3.50
C ALA A 7 -16.05 -39.01 -3.03
N GLY A 8 -15.35 -39.66 -3.97
CA GLY A 8 -14.27 -40.60 -3.67
C GLY A 8 -13.12 -39.89 -2.95
N SER A 9 -12.68 -38.74 -3.45
CA SER A 9 -11.65 -37.92 -2.79
C SER A 9 -12.05 -37.47 -1.38
N PHE A 10 -13.31 -37.09 -1.18
CA PHE A 10 -13.81 -36.64 0.12
C PHE A 10 -13.89 -37.79 1.13
N ASN A 11 -14.37 -38.96 0.72
CA ASN A 11 -14.37 -40.15 1.58
C ASN A 11 -12.94 -40.58 1.94
N THR A 12 -12.01 -40.57 0.98
CA THR A 12 -10.60 -40.83 1.24
C THR A 12 -10.00 -39.81 2.22
N ILE A 13 -10.30 -38.51 2.06
CA ILE A 13 -9.84 -37.47 3.01
C ILE A 13 -10.43 -37.72 4.41
N LEU A 14 -11.71 -38.07 4.51
CA LEU A 14 -12.34 -38.40 5.79
C LEU A 14 -11.71 -39.63 6.46
N GLU A 15 -11.36 -40.65 5.70
CA GLU A 15 -10.63 -41.82 6.20
C GLU A 15 -9.22 -41.46 6.66
N MET A 16 -8.51 -40.63 5.89
CA MET A 16 -7.20 -40.09 6.30
C MET A 16 -7.30 -39.33 7.62
N PHE A 17 -8.32 -38.49 7.79
CA PHE A 17 -8.55 -37.75 9.04
C PHE A 17 -8.83 -38.65 10.24
N LYS A 18 -9.61 -39.72 10.07
CA LYS A 18 -9.88 -40.69 11.14
C LYS A 18 -8.63 -41.45 11.54
N SER A 19 -7.76 -41.79 10.58
CA SER A 19 -6.54 -42.55 10.81
C SER A 19 -5.34 -41.72 11.28
N GLY A 20 -5.34 -40.40 11.05
CA GLY A 20 -4.19 -39.53 11.32
C GLY A 20 -3.99 -39.10 12.79
N GLY A 21 -4.91 -39.45 13.68
CA GLY A 21 -4.83 -39.10 15.11
C GLY A 21 -4.93 -37.59 15.41
N VAL A 22 -4.64 -37.20 16.65
CA VAL A 22 -4.85 -35.84 17.17
C VAL A 22 -4.04 -34.77 16.42
N ILE A 23 -2.81 -35.10 16.00
CA ILE A 23 -1.92 -34.15 15.30
C ILE A 23 -2.53 -33.67 13.99
N THR A 24 -3.20 -34.54 13.24
CA THR A 24 -3.90 -34.17 12.01
C THR A 24 -4.98 -33.10 12.24
N TYR A 25 -5.73 -33.20 13.35
CA TYR A 25 -6.71 -32.17 13.70
C TYR A 25 -6.05 -30.82 14.04
N ILE A 26 -4.93 -30.84 14.77
CA ILE A 26 -4.18 -29.63 15.11
C ILE A 26 -3.67 -28.93 13.83
N ILE A 27 -3.03 -29.69 12.93
CA ILE A 27 -2.52 -29.17 11.65
C ILE A 27 -3.66 -28.55 10.84
N THR A 28 -4.82 -29.21 10.82
CA THR A 28 -6.00 -28.75 10.06
C THR A 28 -6.53 -27.43 10.61
N ILE A 29 -6.66 -27.31 11.94
CA ILE A 29 -7.16 -26.08 12.57
C ILE A 29 -6.22 -24.92 12.25
N ILE A 30 -4.91 -25.12 12.35
CA ILE A 30 -3.90 -24.13 12.02
C ILE A 30 -3.96 -23.76 10.52
N GLY A 31 -4.14 -24.75 9.65
CA GLY A 31 -4.28 -24.52 8.21
C GLY A 31 -5.53 -23.70 7.85
N ILE A 32 -6.69 -24.04 8.44
CA ILE A 32 -7.93 -23.27 8.25
C ILE A 32 -7.76 -21.84 8.74
N TYR A 33 -7.15 -21.65 9.93
CA TYR A 33 -6.86 -20.32 10.45
C TYR A 33 -5.94 -19.53 9.51
N GLY A 34 -4.88 -20.15 8.98
CA GLY A 34 -3.98 -19.51 8.03
C GLY A 34 -4.64 -19.13 6.70
N ILE A 35 -5.52 -19.97 6.16
CA ILE A 35 -6.31 -19.66 4.95
C ILE A 35 -7.25 -18.48 5.23
N PHE A 36 -7.99 -18.51 6.35
CA PHE A 36 -8.91 -17.44 6.72
C PHE A 36 -8.18 -16.10 6.88
N TYR A 37 -7.07 -16.10 7.62
CA TYR A 37 -6.26 -14.90 7.84
C TYR A 37 -5.65 -14.36 6.54
N SER A 38 -5.19 -15.26 5.65
CA SER A 38 -4.71 -14.88 4.31
C SER A 38 -5.82 -14.24 3.47
N ALA A 39 -7.04 -14.79 3.49
CA ALA A 39 -8.17 -14.24 2.76
C ALA A 39 -8.59 -12.85 3.27
N GLU A 40 -8.64 -12.66 4.59
CA GLU A 40 -8.88 -11.35 5.22
C GLU A 40 -7.83 -10.33 4.76
N LYS A 41 -6.56 -10.73 4.73
CA LYS A 41 -5.46 -9.86 4.31
C LYS A 41 -5.56 -9.48 2.84
N ILE A 42 -5.88 -10.43 1.96
CA ILE A 42 -6.10 -10.16 0.52
C ILE A 42 -7.27 -9.19 0.33
N TYR A 43 -8.35 -9.35 1.10
CA TYR A 43 -9.50 -8.44 1.05
C TYR A 43 -9.12 -7.03 1.51
N TYR A 44 -8.40 -6.91 2.62
CA TYR A 44 -7.90 -5.63 3.13
C TYR A 44 -7.03 -4.91 2.07
N LEU A 45 -6.05 -5.60 1.49
CA LEU A 45 -5.17 -5.02 0.47
C LEU A 45 -5.95 -4.62 -0.78
N ARG A 46 -6.89 -5.46 -1.25
CA ARG A 46 -7.75 -5.11 -2.38
C ARG A 46 -8.60 -3.86 -2.12
N LYS A 47 -9.08 -3.68 -0.89
CA LYS A 47 -9.89 -2.52 -0.50
C LYS A 47 -9.08 -1.21 -0.53
N ILE A 48 -7.83 -1.23 -0.07
CA ILE A 48 -6.98 -0.04 -0.08
C ILE A 48 -6.43 0.30 -1.48
N SER A 49 -6.21 -0.71 -2.34
CA SER A 49 -5.65 -0.54 -3.69
C SER A 49 -6.66 -0.05 -4.74
N GLN A 50 -7.92 0.25 -4.39
CA GLN A 50 -8.97 0.55 -5.39
C GLN A 50 -8.72 1.86 -6.17
N VAL A 51 -7.99 2.80 -5.60
CA VAL A 51 -7.75 4.12 -6.19
C VAL A 51 -6.25 4.32 -6.37
N GLY A 52 -5.82 4.49 -7.62
CA GLY A 52 -4.42 4.61 -7.96
C GLY A 52 -3.86 6.03 -7.81
N LEU A 53 -2.53 6.11 -7.69
CA LEU A 53 -1.79 7.38 -7.67
C LEU A 53 -2.16 8.33 -8.83
N PRO A 54 -2.30 7.89 -10.10
CA PRO A 54 -2.64 8.81 -11.20
C PRO A 54 -3.99 9.49 -11.01
N GLN A 55 -4.97 8.77 -10.47
CA GLN A 55 -6.30 9.32 -10.21
C GLN A 55 -6.26 10.34 -9.07
N ILE A 56 -5.54 10.03 -7.99
CA ILE A 56 -5.35 10.96 -6.87
C ILE A 56 -4.64 12.22 -7.34
N MET A 57 -3.52 12.10 -8.05
CA MET A 57 -2.77 13.26 -8.56
C MET A 57 -3.56 14.07 -9.58
N SER A 58 -4.37 13.43 -10.43
CA SER A 58 -5.26 14.14 -11.35
C SER A 58 -6.31 14.97 -10.61
N GLU A 59 -6.90 14.43 -9.53
CA GLU A 59 -7.85 15.16 -8.70
C GLU A 59 -7.21 16.28 -7.91
N VAL A 60 -5.99 16.06 -7.38
CA VAL A 60 -5.19 17.10 -6.71
C VAL A 60 -4.92 18.24 -7.68
N ASN A 61 -4.36 17.97 -8.86
CA ASN A 61 -4.05 19.02 -9.85
C ASN A 61 -5.31 19.81 -10.25
N LYS A 62 -6.41 19.12 -10.57
CA LYS A 62 -7.69 19.76 -10.91
C LYS A 62 -8.29 20.61 -9.79
N ALA A 63 -8.04 20.24 -8.53
CA ALA A 63 -8.53 20.98 -7.37
C ALA A 63 -7.60 22.15 -7.02
N MET A 64 -6.29 21.98 -7.19
CA MET A 64 -5.28 23.04 -7.08
C MET A 64 -5.61 24.20 -8.03
N ASP A 65 -5.98 23.91 -9.29
CA ASP A 65 -6.33 24.92 -10.29
C ASP A 65 -7.59 25.74 -9.92
N ARG A 66 -8.51 25.18 -9.11
CA ARG A 66 -9.80 25.81 -8.79
C ARG A 66 -9.79 26.60 -7.49
N GLY A 67 -9.05 26.13 -6.50
CA GLY A 67 -9.16 26.65 -5.14
C GLY A 67 -7.95 26.36 -4.24
N GLY A 68 -6.83 25.93 -4.81
CA GLY A 68 -5.58 25.70 -4.09
C GLY A 68 -5.58 24.46 -3.18
N SER A 69 -4.65 24.48 -2.20
CA SER A 69 -4.31 23.37 -1.29
C SER A 69 -5.51 22.84 -0.49
N LEU A 70 -6.38 23.75 -0.01
CA LEU A 70 -7.53 23.40 0.82
C LEU A 70 -8.59 22.61 0.03
N GLU A 71 -8.83 23.00 -1.23
CA GLU A 71 -9.77 22.30 -2.11
C GLU A 71 -9.22 20.94 -2.54
N ALA A 72 -7.90 20.86 -2.79
CA ALA A 72 -7.22 19.60 -3.05
C ALA A 72 -7.28 18.64 -1.85
N LEU A 73 -7.13 19.15 -0.62
CA LEU A 73 -7.26 18.33 0.59
C LEU A 73 -8.68 17.77 0.75
N ARG A 74 -9.71 18.57 0.45
CA ARG A 74 -11.12 18.13 0.49
C ARG A 74 -11.41 17.07 -0.57
N SER A 75 -10.90 17.23 -1.79
CA SER A 75 -11.18 16.30 -2.89
C SER A 75 -10.62 14.90 -2.63
N ILE A 76 -9.42 14.81 -2.03
CA ILE A 76 -8.79 13.53 -1.71
C ILE A 76 -9.19 12.96 -0.35
N GLY A 77 -9.77 13.75 0.55
CA GLY A 77 -10.14 13.34 1.91
C GLY A 77 -11.16 12.20 1.97
N ARG A 78 -11.90 11.96 0.87
CA ARG A 78 -12.79 10.80 0.72
C ARG A 78 -12.05 9.47 0.57
N TYR A 79 -10.80 9.50 0.11
CA TYR A 79 -9.99 8.31 -0.09
C TYR A 79 -9.29 7.92 1.21
N GLN A 80 -9.44 6.65 1.60
CA GLN A 80 -8.86 6.09 2.83
C GLN A 80 -7.59 5.26 2.56
N ASN A 81 -7.00 5.38 1.37
CA ASN A 81 -5.84 4.59 0.98
C ASN A 81 -4.51 5.23 1.46
N PRO A 82 -3.40 4.47 1.50
CA PRO A 82 -2.13 5.00 1.95
C PRO A 82 -1.64 6.22 1.16
N ILE A 83 -1.82 6.18 -0.17
CA ILE A 83 -1.39 7.24 -1.09
C ILE A 83 -2.12 8.55 -0.78
N SER A 84 -3.44 8.53 -0.60
CA SER A 84 -4.20 9.75 -0.29
C SER A 84 -3.79 10.35 1.03
N LYS A 85 -3.49 9.53 2.05
CA LYS A 85 -3.02 10.02 3.36
C LYS A 85 -1.67 10.71 3.26
N ILE A 86 -0.76 10.18 2.45
CA ILE A 86 0.57 10.76 2.26
C ILE A 86 0.48 12.08 1.49
N VAL A 87 -0.31 12.11 0.41
CA VAL A 87 -0.52 13.34 -0.36
C VAL A 87 -1.27 14.38 0.48
N ALA A 88 -2.25 13.97 1.28
CA ALA A 88 -2.95 14.86 2.21
C ALA A 88 -2.01 15.47 3.24
N GLU A 89 -1.05 14.71 3.76
CA GLU A 89 -0.07 15.23 4.73
C GLU A 89 0.88 16.26 4.08
N ALA A 90 1.30 15.99 2.84
CA ALA A 90 2.07 16.95 2.05
C ALA A 90 1.29 18.26 1.82
N LEU A 91 -0.02 18.17 1.53
CA LEU A 91 -0.88 19.33 1.32
C LEU A 91 -1.15 20.12 2.62
N LYS A 92 -1.26 19.46 3.78
CA LYS A 92 -1.57 20.10 5.08
C LYS A 92 -0.43 20.95 5.62
N ILE A 93 0.79 20.41 5.59
CA ILE A 93 1.97 21.12 6.10
C ILE A 93 2.27 22.32 5.21
N GLY A 94 1.88 22.21 3.93
CA GLY A 94 2.17 23.22 2.94
C GLY A 94 3.68 23.34 2.75
N PHE A 95 4.06 24.25 1.87
CA PHE A 95 5.43 24.35 1.37
C PHE A 95 6.36 25.13 2.31
N ARG A 96 6.21 24.94 3.63
CA ARG A 96 6.97 25.65 4.68
C ARG A 96 8.45 25.26 4.68
N SER A 97 8.76 23.97 4.55
CA SER A 97 10.10 23.47 4.21
C SER A 97 10.01 22.06 3.61
N ASN A 98 10.82 21.77 2.59
CA ASN A 98 10.85 20.43 1.96
C ASN A 98 11.16 19.32 2.98
N ARG A 99 12.00 19.63 3.98
CA ARG A 99 12.39 18.66 5.00
C ARG A 99 11.24 18.32 5.96
N GLU A 100 10.45 19.31 6.39
CA GLU A 100 9.30 19.06 7.28
C GLU A 100 8.21 18.24 6.57
N VAL A 101 8.00 18.49 5.28
CA VAL A 101 7.07 17.73 4.44
C VAL A 101 7.56 16.29 4.28
N GLU A 102 8.83 16.09 3.93
CA GLU A 102 9.44 14.75 3.82
C GLU A 102 9.35 13.97 5.14
N ASP A 103 9.68 14.60 6.28
CA ASP A 103 9.62 13.97 7.60
C ASP A 103 8.20 13.56 7.99
N ALA A 104 7.19 14.36 7.64
CA ALA A 104 5.80 14.04 7.94
C ALA A 104 5.25 12.92 7.06
N MET A 105 5.59 12.94 5.77
CA MET A 105 5.23 11.87 4.86
C MET A 105 5.90 10.55 5.27
N GLU A 106 7.14 10.59 5.74
CA GLU A 106 7.84 9.42 6.27
C GLU A 106 7.13 8.85 7.50
N ARG A 107 6.65 9.69 8.41
CA ARG A 107 5.85 9.22 9.57
C ARG A 107 4.59 8.48 9.13
N VAL A 108 3.86 9.02 8.15
CA VAL A 108 2.65 8.38 7.61
C VAL A 108 3.01 7.07 6.90
N PHE A 109 4.09 7.07 6.12
CA PHE A 109 4.60 5.88 5.43
C PHE A 109 4.91 4.74 6.41
N ILE A 110 5.65 5.01 7.49
CA ILE A 110 5.98 4.00 8.50
C ILE A 110 4.71 3.38 9.11
N VAL A 111 3.71 4.22 9.43
CA VAL A 111 2.43 3.75 9.99
C VAL A 111 1.65 2.89 9.01
N GLU A 112 1.54 3.31 7.74
CA GLU A 112 0.80 2.57 6.73
C GLU A 112 1.54 1.28 6.30
N MET A 113 2.88 1.31 6.21
CA MET A 113 3.70 0.11 6.03
C MET A 113 3.44 -0.89 7.15
N GLY A 114 3.51 -0.46 8.42
CA GLY A 114 3.23 -1.33 9.56
C GLY A 114 1.82 -1.95 9.52
N ARG A 115 0.81 -1.19 9.07
CA ARG A 115 -0.55 -1.71 8.87
C ARG A 115 -0.62 -2.75 7.74
N MET A 116 0.08 -2.51 6.64
CA MET A 116 0.14 -3.44 5.50
C MET A 116 0.93 -4.71 5.82
N THR A 117 2.02 -4.64 6.57
CA THR A 117 2.83 -5.82 6.95
C THR A 117 2.28 -6.58 8.16
N LYS A 118 1.41 -5.97 8.97
CA LYS A 118 0.83 -6.61 10.17
C LYS A 118 0.26 -8.00 9.87
N GLY A 119 0.78 -9.00 10.58
CA GLY A 119 0.34 -10.40 10.51
C GLY A 119 0.96 -11.23 9.39
N MET A 120 1.85 -10.67 8.58
CA MET A 120 2.65 -11.45 7.62
C MET A 120 3.47 -12.51 8.34
N ASP A 121 4.08 -12.16 9.47
CA ASP A 121 4.85 -13.10 10.29
C ASP A 121 3.97 -14.26 10.79
N THR A 122 2.71 -14.01 11.14
CA THR A 122 1.78 -15.07 11.54
C THR A 122 1.53 -16.06 10.41
N ILE A 123 1.29 -15.58 9.19
CA ILE A 123 1.11 -16.45 8.01
C ILE A 123 2.39 -17.26 7.75
N ARG A 124 3.55 -16.60 7.83
CA ARG A 124 4.85 -17.24 7.66
C ARG A 124 5.09 -18.33 8.69
N THR A 125 4.84 -18.04 9.97
CA THR A 125 4.96 -19.01 11.05
C THR A 125 4.05 -20.22 10.82
N ILE A 126 2.83 -20.04 10.30
CA ILE A 126 1.95 -21.16 9.97
C ILE A 126 2.53 -22.04 8.87
N ILE A 127 3.08 -21.43 7.80
CA ILE A 127 3.74 -22.16 6.71
C ILE A 127 4.92 -22.99 7.24
N GLU A 128 5.70 -22.44 8.17
CA GLU A 128 6.89 -23.08 8.73
C GLU A 128 6.53 -24.17 9.78
N ILE A 129 5.55 -23.92 10.64
CA ILE A 129 5.17 -24.84 11.72
C ILE A 129 4.34 -26.03 11.21
N ALA A 130 3.49 -25.88 10.20
CA ALA A 130 2.63 -26.97 9.74
C ALA A 130 3.42 -28.24 9.30
N PRO A 131 4.50 -28.15 8.50
CA PRO A 131 5.36 -29.29 8.19
C PRO A 131 6.08 -29.86 9.43
N LEU A 132 6.50 -29.01 10.37
CA LEU A 132 7.16 -29.44 11.60
C LEU A 132 6.19 -30.23 12.51
N LEU A 133 4.93 -29.83 12.58
CA LEU A 133 3.88 -30.62 13.24
C LEU A 133 3.65 -31.96 12.53
N GLY A 134 3.72 -31.98 11.20
CA GLY A 134 3.68 -33.22 10.43
C GLY A 134 4.82 -34.17 10.79
N LEU A 135 6.04 -33.63 10.93
CA LEU A 135 7.23 -34.36 11.40
C LEU A 135 7.07 -34.87 12.85
N ILE A 136 6.47 -34.10 13.75
CA ILE A 136 6.14 -34.61 15.10
C ILE A 136 5.18 -35.81 14.99
N GLY A 137 4.21 -35.73 14.09
CA GLY A 137 3.29 -36.83 13.81
C GLY A 137 3.99 -38.10 13.30
N THR A 138 5.07 -37.98 12.51
CA THR A 138 5.85 -39.16 12.09
C THR A 138 6.56 -39.82 13.26
N VAL A 139 7.17 -39.03 14.13
CA VAL A 139 7.87 -39.54 15.32
C VAL A 139 6.89 -40.28 16.23
N LEU A 140 5.70 -39.71 16.44
CA LEU A 140 4.65 -40.36 17.23
C LEU A 140 4.12 -41.64 16.56
N GLY A 141 3.87 -41.61 15.25
CA GLY A 141 3.43 -42.79 14.51
C GLY A 141 4.45 -43.93 14.58
N MET A 142 5.73 -43.63 14.38
CA MET A 142 6.82 -44.59 14.55
C MET A 142 6.92 -45.14 15.97
N TRP A 143 6.71 -44.29 16.98
CA TRP A 143 6.66 -44.73 18.37
C TRP A 143 5.51 -45.72 18.62
N TYR A 144 4.32 -45.47 18.08
CA TYR A 144 3.19 -46.43 18.14
C TYR A 144 3.53 -47.74 17.44
N THR A 145 4.16 -47.70 16.26
CA THR A 145 4.59 -48.89 15.52
C THR A 145 5.54 -49.75 16.34
N PHE A 146 6.59 -49.17 16.92
CA PHE A 146 7.55 -49.92 17.74
C PHE A 146 6.93 -50.44 19.03
N LYS A 147 6.00 -49.69 19.63
CA LYS A 147 5.25 -50.16 20.81
C LYS A 147 4.41 -51.40 20.46
N ALA A 148 3.79 -51.44 19.29
CA ALA A 148 3.01 -52.56 18.79
C ALA A 148 3.85 -53.80 18.42
N MET A 149 5.17 -53.64 18.24
CA MET A 149 6.13 -54.76 18.08
C MET A 149 6.56 -55.39 19.41
N GLY A 150 6.25 -54.78 20.55
CA GLY A 150 6.66 -55.23 21.88
C GLY A 150 5.96 -56.51 22.35
N VAL A 151 5.58 -56.56 23.64
CA VAL A 151 5.19 -57.80 24.38
C VAL A 151 4.11 -58.65 23.68
N ASN A 152 3.24 -58.07 22.84
CA ASN A 152 2.38 -58.82 21.92
C ASN A 152 2.41 -58.16 20.54
N ALA A 153 3.19 -58.74 19.61
CA ALA A 153 3.32 -58.23 18.25
C ALA A 153 1.96 -58.21 17.53
N SER A 154 1.51 -57.02 17.12
CA SER A 154 0.26 -56.83 16.37
C SER A 154 0.54 -56.16 15.04
N ALA A 155 0.38 -56.90 13.94
CA ALA A 155 0.55 -56.37 12.58
C ALA A 155 -0.43 -55.20 12.30
N THR A 156 -1.64 -55.26 12.84
CA THR A 156 -2.64 -54.19 12.72
C THR A 156 -2.18 -52.92 13.45
N GLY A 157 -1.70 -53.04 14.69
CA GLY A 157 -1.22 -51.89 15.45
C GLY A 157 0.04 -51.24 14.83
N MET A 158 0.90 -52.05 14.22
CA MET A 158 2.03 -51.54 13.43
C MET A 158 1.57 -50.76 12.21
N ALA A 159 0.59 -51.28 11.46
CA ALA A 159 0.03 -50.59 10.30
C ALA A 159 -0.61 -49.25 10.70
N GLU A 160 -1.37 -49.20 11.79
CA GLU A 160 -1.97 -47.97 12.32
C GLU A 160 -0.92 -46.88 12.61
N GLY A 161 0.19 -47.23 13.28
CA GLY A 161 1.27 -46.27 13.55
C GLY A 161 1.92 -45.71 12.28
N ILE A 162 2.10 -46.56 11.27
CA ILE A 162 2.61 -46.15 9.95
C ILE A 162 1.62 -45.22 9.24
N TYR A 163 0.32 -45.54 9.28
CA TYR A 163 -0.72 -44.67 8.71
C TYR A 163 -0.72 -43.30 9.37
N VAL A 164 -0.69 -43.21 10.70
CA VAL A 164 -0.60 -41.94 11.43
C VAL A 164 0.58 -41.10 10.91
N ALA A 165 1.77 -41.70 10.83
CA ALA A 165 2.98 -41.01 10.38
C ALA A 165 2.85 -40.43 8.95
N LEU A 166 2.33 -41.22 8.03
CA LEU A 166 2.16 -40.80 6.63
C LEU A 166 1.14 -39.67 6.50
N ILE A 167 -0.02 -39.82 7.15
CA ILE A 167 -1.09 -38.82 7.06
C ILE A 167 -0.67 -37.47 7.65
N THR A 168 -0.04 -37.46 8.83
CA THR A 168 0.37 -36.18 9.45
C THR A 168 1.38 -35.44 8.59
N THR A 169 2.28 -36.15 7.91
CA THR A 169 3.24 -35.56 6.96
C THR A 169 2.54 -34.94 5.76
N ILE A 170 1.64 -35.70 5.12
CA ILE A 170 0.89 -35.23 3.96
C ILE A 170 0.10 -33.97 4.33
N MET A 171 -0.56 -33.97 5.50
CA MET A 171 -1.35 -32.83 5.97
C MET A 171 -0.49 -31.61 6.26
N GLY A 172 0.65 -31.77 6.94
CA GLY A 172 1.58 -30.67 7.22
C GLY A 172 2.09 -30.00 5.95
N LEU A 173 2.47 -30.82 4.96
CA LEU A 173 2.91 -30.33 3.64
C LEU A 173 1.77 -29.69 2.85
N ALA A 174 0.56 -30.28 2.87
CA ALA A 174 -0.59 -29.74 2.16
C ALA A 174 -0.93 -28.33 2.63
N VAL A 175 -0.93 -28.09 3.95
CA VAL A 175 -1.15 -26.74 4.51
C VAL A 175 -0.10 -25.75 4.02
N ALA A 176 1.19 -26.11 4.08
CA ALA A 176 2.27 -25.24 3.62
C ALA A 176 2.18 -24.93 2.11
N ILE A 177 1.90 -25.94 1.28
CA ILE A 177 1.75 -25.80 -0.18
C ILE A 177 0.59 -24.87 -0.55
N ILE A 178 -0.50 -24.89 0.21
CA ILE A 178 -1.67 -24.03 -0.06
C ILE A 178 -1.42 -22.58 0.40
N ILE A 179 -0.83 -22.39 1.58
CA ILE A 179 -0.68 -21.05 2.18
C ILE A 179 0.50 -20.29 1.57
N LEU A 180 1.58 -20.97 1.16
CA LEU A 180 2.77 -20.31 0.62
C LEU A 180 2.47 -19.42 -0.61
N PRO A 181 1.71 -19.86 -1.64
CA PRO A 181 1.32 -18.98 -2.75
C PRO A 181 0.46 -17.79 -2.33
N LEU A 182 -0.37 -17.95 -1.29
CA LEU A 182 -1.16 -16.84 -0.74
C LEU A 182 -0.24 -15.81 -0.07
N TYR A 183 0.71 -16.28 0.72
CA TYR A 183 1.72 -15.43 1.35
C TYR A 183 2.54 -14.64 0.32
N THR A 184 3.04 -15.31 -0.73
CA THR A 184 3.82 -14.63 -1.77
C THR A 184 2.98 -13.62 -2.55
N HIS A 185 1.72 -13.93 -2.84
CA HIS A 185 0.80 -12.99 -3.47
C HIS A 185 0.52 -11.76 -2.60
N ILE A 186 0.31 -11.95 -1.30
CA ILE A 186 0.11 -10.86 -0.34
C ILE A 186 1.38 -9.99 -0.27
N ASN A 187 2.56 -10.61 -0.20
CA ASN A 187 3.83 -9.89 -0.13
C ASN A 187 4.07 -9.03 -1.38
N SER A 188 3.88 -9.59 -2.58
CA SER A 188 3.98 -8.85 -3.84
C SER A 188 3.01 -7.68 -3.89
N LYS A 189 1.77 -7.84 -3.41
CA LYS A 189 0.82 -6.73 -3.33
C LYS A 189 1.24 -5.63 -2.35
N ILE A 190 1.89 -5.98 -1.25
CA ILE A 190 2.41 -4.99 -0.30
C ILE A 190 3.54 -4.20 -0.96
N GLU A 191 4.48 -4.88 -1.63
CA GLU A 191 5.57 -4.25 -2.39
C GLU A 191 5.03 -3.29 -3.46
N ASP A 192 4.04 -3.72 -4.27
CA ASP A 192 3.39 -2.85 -5.26
C ASP A 192 2.78 -1.57 -4.66
N GLU A 193 2.22 -1.65 -3.45
CA GLU A 193 1.67 -0.47 -2.77
C GLU A 193 2.76 0.42 -2.18
N LEU A 194 3.86 -0.16 -1.68
CA LEU A 194 5.02 0.59 -1.20
C LEU A 194 5.69 1.36 -2.33
N ASP A 195 5.85 0.75 -3.52
CA ASP A 195 6.41 1.41 -4.69
C ASP A 195 5.58 2.62 -5.12
N LYS A 196 4.24 2.49 -5.11
CA LYS A 196 3.34 3.62 -5.40
C LYS A 196 3.50 4.75 -4.41
N ILE A 197 3.68 4.43 -3.14
CA ILE A 197 3.93 5.42 -2.09
C ILE A 197 5.27 6.12 -2.31
N GLU A 198 6.34 5.37 -2.63
CA GLU A 198 7.65 5.97 -2.90
C GLU A 198 7.59 6.91 -4.11
N ILE A 199 6.89 6.51 -5.18
CA ILE A 199 6.64 7.37 -6.34
C ILE A 199 5.84 8.60 -5.93
N ALA A 200 4.79 8.44 -5.11
CA ALA A 200 4.02 9.57 -4.59
C ALA A 200 4.91 10.55 -3.83
N LYS A 201 5.83 10.04 -3.00
CA LYS A 201 6.76 10.85 -2.23
C LYS A 201 7.69 11.67 -3.11
N LYS A 202 8.19 11.07 -4.20
CA LYS A 202 8.98 11.77 -5.22
C LYS A 202 8.14 12.80 -5.97
N MET A 203 6.88 12.49 -6.28
CA MET A 203 5.97 13.37 -7.02
C MET A 203 5.54 14.61 -6.25
N THR A 204 5.47 14.53 -4.92
CA THR A 204 5.08 15.64 -4.04
C THR A 204 6.28 16.46 -3.54
N ASN A 205 7.51 16.17 -3.98
CA ASN A 205 8.67 17.03 -3.71
C ASN A 205 8.67 18.23 -4.68
N TRP A 206 7.68 19.11 -4.52
CA TRP A 206 7.51 20.28 -5.37
C TRP A 206 8.52 21.35 -5.01
N ARG A 207 9.53 21.58 -5.86
CA ARG A 207 10.56 22.61 -5.65
C ARG A 207 10.09 24.01 -5.99
N SER A 208 9.22 24.17 -6.97
CA SER A 208 8.66 25.47 -7.35
C SER A 208 7.27 25.35 -7.95
N ALA A 209 6.45 26.38 -7.77
CA ALA A 209 5.27 26.62 -8.58
C ALA A 209 5.64 27.58 -9.71
N GLU A 210 5.32 27.22 -10.94
CA GLU A 210 5.44 28.07 -12.11
C GLU A 210 4.05 28.60 -12.49
N MET A 211 3.92 29.92 -12.58
CA MET A 211 2.72 30.58 -13.06
C MET A 211 3.04 31.42 -14.28
N ARG A 212 2.08 31.45 -15.20
CA ARG A 212 2.07 32.36 -16.35
C ARG A 212 0.89 33.26 -16.20
N ILE A 213 1.15 34.56 -16.20
CA ILE A 213 0.12 35.57 -16.01
C ILE A 213 0.11 36.54 -17.18
N LYS A 214 -1.07 37.11 -17.43
CA LYS A 214 -1.28 38.24 -18.31
C LYS A 214 -1.66 39.45 -17.49
N VAL A 215 -0.94 40.54 -17.68
CA VAL A 215 -1.14 41.83 -17.01
C VAL A 215 -1.44 42.89 -18.06
N ASP A 216 -2.46 43.72 -17.84
CA ASP A 216 -2.93 44.66 -18.87
C ASP A 216 -2.11 45.96 -18.95
N SER A 217 -1.39 46.34 -17.89
CA SER A 217 -0.57 47.57 -17.82
C SER A 217 0.57 47.47 -16.80
N ASP A 218 1.58 48.34 -16.94
CA ASP A 218 2.70 48.51 -15.99
C ASP A 218 3.52 47.22 -15.69
N ILE A 219 3.88 46.50 -16.75
CA ILE A 219 4.62 45.22 -16.68
C ILE A 219 5.90 45.35 -15.86
N GLU A 220 6.69 46.42 -16.05
CA GLU A 220 7.94 46.64 -15.31
C GLU A 220 7.72 46.78 -13.80
N ASN A 221 6.67 47.51 -13.39
CA ASN A 221 6.32 47.70 -11.99
C ASN A 221 5.85 46.38 -11.36
N VAL A 222 5.05 45.60 -12.10
CA VAL A 222 4.60 44.28 -11.65
C VAL A 222 5.76 43.30 -11.51
N ILE A 223 6.70 43.27 -12.46
CA ILE A 223 7.91 42.42 -12.36
C ILE A 223 8.71 42.81 -11.12
N THR A 224 8.86 44.10 -10.84
CA THR A 224 9.60 44.60 -9.67
C THR A 224 8.91 44.22 -8.37
N ALA A 225 7.60 44.47 -8.27
CA ALA A 225 6.79 44.12 -7.11
C ALA A 225 6.79 42.61 -6.82
N LEU A 226 6.79 41.77 -7.87
CA LEU A 226 6.88 40.32 -7.74
C LEU A 226 8.28 39.87 -7.29
N LYS A 227 9.35 40.46 -7.83
CA LYS A 227 10.73 40.17 -7.39
C LYS A 227 10.96 40.51 -5.92
N GLU A 228 10.31 41.55 -5.43
CA GLU A 228 10.36 41.97 -4.03
C GLU A 228 9.38 41.21 -3.12
N SER A 229 8.56 40.32 -3.68
CA SER A 229 7.59 39.56 -2.90
C SER A 229 8.22 38.31 -2.33
N ASP A 230 8.06 38.16 -1.01
CA ASP A 230 8.66 37.07 -0.25
C ASP A 230 8.15 35.71 -0.74
N GLY A 231 9.05 34.82 -1.12
CA GLY A 231 8.71 33.51 -1.70
C GLY A 231 8.64 33.46 -3.24
N VAL A 232 8.91 34.54 -3.98
CA VAL A 232 9.14 34.48 -5.43
C VAL A 232 10.60 34.10 -5.70
N ILE A 233 10.83 33.06 -6.51
CA ILE A 233 12.17 32.54 -6.84
C ILE A 233 12.72 33.25 -8.07
N GLU A 234 11.91 33.37 -9.12
CA GLU A 234 12.33 33.96 -10.40
C GLU A 234 11.12 34.60 -11.11
N VAL A 235 11.34 35.74 -11.78
CA VAL A 235 10.32 36.40 -12.61
C VAL A 235 10.95 36.75 -13.95
N LYS A 236 10.30 36.37 -15.05
CA LYS A 236 10.72 36.66 -16.42
C LYS A 236 9.60 37.29 -17.21
N GLU A 237 9.93 38.30 -18.01
CA GLU A 237 9.03 38.83 -19.02
C GLU A 237 8.99 37.89 -20.22
N LEU A 238 7.80 37.67 -20.78
CA LEU A 238 7.57 36.85 -21.96
C LEU A 238 7.27 37.75 -23.15
N HIS A 239 8.24 37.93 -24.06
CA HIS A 239 8.07 38.79 -25.23
C HIS A 239 7.50 38.06 -26.47
N GLN A 240 7.47 36.72 -26.46
CA GLN A 240 7.09 35.90 -27.62
C GLN A 240 5.76 35.15 -27.46
N ASP A 241 5.07 35.32 -26.32
CA ASP A 241 3.82 34.64 -26.04
C ASP A 241 2.62 35.59 -26.15
N LYS A 242 1.55 35.18 -26.84
CA LYS A 242 0.36 36.02 -27.07
C LYS A 242 -0.62 36.00 -25.90
N ASP A 243 -0.57 34.95 -25.09
CA ASP A 243 -1.55 34.67 -24.04
C ASP A 243 -1.02 35.04 -22.65
N ALA A 244 0.29 35.11 -22.43
CA ALA A 244 0.91 35.55 -21.18
C ALA A 244 2.09 36.50 -21.42
N ASN A 245 2.27 37.50 -20.57
CA ASN A 245 3.41 38.44 -20.65
C ASN A 245 4.41 38.30 -19.49
N ILE A 246 4.09 37.54 -18.44
CA ILE A 246 5.01 37.31 -17.32
C ILE A 246 4.98 35.82 -16.93
N TRP A 247 6.17 35.26 -16.73
CA TRP A 247 6.39 33.95 -16.12
C TRP A 247 6.99 34.14 -14.73
N ILE A 248 6.49 33.39 -13.76
CA ILE A 248 6.89 33.48 -12.36
C ILE A 248 7.17 32.07 -11.84
N SER A 249 8.36 31.84 -11.32
CA SER A 249 8.68 30.70 -10.46
C SER A 249 8.69 31.17 -9.03
N MET A 250 7.99 30.45 -8.15
CA MET A 250 7.83 30.81 -6.74
C MET A 250 7.85 29.57 -5.86
N ASN A 251 8.11 29.77 -4.57
CA ASN A 251 7.84 28.77 -3.56
C ASN A 251 6.34 28.44 -3.59
N PRO A 252 5.95 27.16 -3.61
CA PRO A 252 4.55 26.85 -3.87
C PRO A 252 3.59 27.28 -2.74
N HIS A 253 4.09 27.70 -1.56
CA HIS A 253 3.28 28.32 -0.49
C HIS A 253 2.66 29.66 -0.91
N MET A 254 3.24 30.32 -1.92
CA MET A 254 2.70 31.56 -2.48
C MET A 254 1.41 31.37 -3.29
N LEU A 255 1.02 30.13 -3.61
CA LEU A 255 -0.26 29.85 -4.28
C LEU A 255 -1.48 30.21 -3.41
N GLU A 256 -1.34 30.22 -2.07
CA GLU A 256 -2.42 30.60 -1.15
C GLU A 256 -2.61 32.13 -1.07
N LYS A 257 -1.53 32.90 -1.19
CA LYS A 257 -1.59 34.35 -1.37
C LYS A 257 -1.76 34.62 -2.85
N SER A 258 -3.00 34.54 -3.36
CA SER A 258 -3.34 34.82 -4.76
C SER A 258 -2.44 35.92 -5.32
N ILE A 259 -1.57 35.60 -6.27
CA ILE A 259 -0.67 36.58 -6.89
C ILE A 259 -1.46 37.75 -7.47
N GLY A 260 -2.70 37.51 -7.88
CA GLY A 260 -3.64 38.57 -8.24
C GLY A 260 -3.85 39.60 -7.13
N ASN A 261 -3.89 39.18 -5.85
CA ASN A 261 -4.00 40.11 -4.73
C ASN A 261 -2.71 40.91 -4.52
N VAL A 262 -1.54 40.28 -4.64
CA VAL A 262 -0.24 40.98 -4.52
C VAL A 262 -0.10 42.04 -5.61
N ILE A 263 -0.45 41.69 -6.85
CA ILE A 263 -0.40 42.61 -8.00
C ILE A 263 -1.44 43.72 -7.85
N ARG A 264 -2.66 43.41 -7.39
CA ARG A 264 -3.70 44.41 -7.15
C ARG A 264 -3.32 45.37 -6.02
N GLU A 265 -2.76 44.87 -4.92
CA GLU A 265 -2.37 45.68 -3.75
C GLU A 265 -1.15 46.56 -4.03
N LYS A 266 -0.13 46.03 -4.72
CA LYS A 266 1.12 46.76 -4.95
C LYS A 266 1.12 47.61 -6.23
N CYS A 267 0.38 47.19 -7.26
CA CYS A 267 0.46 47.80 -8.59
C CYS A 267 -0.90 48.35 -9.08
N ASN A 268 -2.00 48.14 -8.34
CA ASN A 268 -3.35 48.57 -8.72
C ASN A 268 -3.81 48.08 -10.11
N THR A 269 -3.28 46.92 -10.52
CA THR A 269 -3.57 46.29 -11.82
C THR A 269 -4.12 44.88 -11.60
N GLU A 270 -5.01 44.42 -12.49
CA GLU A 270 -5.49 43.04 -12.47
C GLU A 270 -4.55 42.12 -13.27
N ALA A 271 -4.34 40.91 -12.73
CA ALA A 271 -3.57 39.87 -13.40
C ALA A 271 -4.46 38.67 -13.64
N ARG A 272 -4.51 38.22 -14.90
CA ARG A 272 -5.16 36.98 -15.28
C ARG A 272 -4.16 35.84 -15.23
N VAL A 273 -4.45 34.81 -14.43
CA VAL A 273 -3.68 33.57 -14.44
C VAL A 273 -4.05 32.78 -15.70
N VAL A 274 -3.06 32.53 -16.54
CA VAL A 274 -3.18 31.81 -17.81
C VAL A 274 -2.86 30.34 -17.59
N GLU A 275 -1.86 30.06 -16.78
CA GLU A 275 -1.39 28.71 -16.46
C GLU A 275 -0.75 28.70 -15.07
N SER A 276 -1.01 27.66 -14.29
CA SER A 276 -0.35 27.40 -13.00
C SER A 276 0.05 25.93 -12.95
N LYS A 277 1.34 25.66 -12.69
CA LYS A 277 1.90 24.32 -12.68
C LYS A 277 2.86 24.16 -11.51
N LEU A 278 2.82 23.01 -10.85
CA LEU A 278 3.83 22.63 -9.87
C LEU A 278 4.98 21.92 -10.60
N LYS A 279 6.22 22.33 -10.32
CA LYS A 279 7.44 21.75 -10.87
C LYS A 279 8.25 21.04 -9.78
N GLN A 280 8.86 19.92 -10.17
CA GLN A 280 9.83 19.17 -9.38
C GLN A 280 11.23 19.78 -9.48
#